data_AF-A0A5N5W1M8-F1
#
_entry.id   AF-A0A5N5W1M8-F1
#
_cell.length_a   1.000
_cell.length_b   1.000
_cell.length_c   1.000
_cell.angle_alpha   90.00
_cell.angle_beta   90.00
_cell.angle_gamma   90.00
#
_symmetry.space_group_name_H-M   'P 1'
#
loop_
_entity.id
_entity.type
_entity.pdbx_description
1 polymer ?
#
loop_
_entity_poly.entity_id
_entity_poly.type
_entity_poly.pdbx_seq_one_letter_code
_entity_poly.pdbx_strand_id
1 'polypeptide(L)'
;TLIVARTDALAANLLTSDVDERDARFCTGERTAEGFYRVEPGMAPVIARGLAYAPYADLLWMETGTPDLDEARAFAEAIHARYPDTMLAYNCSPSFNWKAALDDDRIAKFQRELGAMGYRFQFITLAGFHSLNHAMFDLA
;
A
#
# COMPACT_ATOMS: atom_id res chain seq x y z
N THR A 1 -19.69 -10.07 -4.56
CA THR A 1 -18.98 -9.19 -3.62
C THR A 1 -17.57 -9.00 -4.15
N LEU A 2 -17.05 -7.77 -4.18
CA LEU A 2 -15.64 -7.54 -4.50
C LEU A 2 -14.77 -7.80 -3.27
N ILE A 3 -13.65 -8.49 -3.46
CA ILE A 3 -12.68 -8.83 -2.43
C ILE A 3 -11.38 -8.07 -2.70
N VAL A 4 -10.92 -7.29 -1.72
CA VAL A 4 -9.67 -6.53 -1.79
C VAL A 4 -8.68 -7.13 -0.80
N ALA A 5 -7.49 -7.52 -1.28
CA ALA A 5 -6.40 -7.94 -0.41
C ALA A 5 -5.40 -6.79 -0.19
N ARG A 6 -5.30 -6.34 1.06
CA ARG A 6 -4.33 -5.34 1.50
C ARG A 6 -3.07 -6.01 2.04
N THR A 7 -1.91 -5.42 1.77
CA THR A 7 -0.64 -5.77 2.42
C THR A 7 0.02 -4.54 3.04
N ASP A 8 0.54 -4.71 4.26
CA ASP A 8 1.25 -3.68 5.04
C ASP A 8 2.77 -3.92 5.10
N ALA A 9 3.26 -4.91 4.33
CA ALA A 9 4.66 -5.35 4.39
C ALA A 9 5.69 -4.32 3.90
N LEU A 10 5.25 -3.18 3.38
CA LEU A 10 6.17 -2.10 2.97
C LEU A 10 6.89 -1.51 4.17
N ALA A 11 6.18 -1.36 5.29
CA ALA A 11 6.71 -0.77 6.53
C ALA A 11 6.72 -1.74 7.72
N ALA A 12 5.92 -2.82 7.68
CA ALA A 12 5.86 -3.78 8.77
C ALA A 12 7.18 -4.56 8.89
N ASN A 13 7.81 -4.46 10.07
CA ASN A 13 9.08 -5.10 10.39
C ASN A 13 8.95 -6.22 11.44
N LEU A 14 7.73 -6.66 11.72
CA LEU A 14 7.42 -7.77 12.63
C LEU A 14 6.47 -8.77 11.98
N LEU A 15 6.69 -10.05 12.24
CA LEU A 15 5.87 -11.18 11.80
C LEU A 15 5.57 -12.12 12.97
N THR A 16 4.38 -12.69 13.00
CA THR A 16 3.96 -13.55 14.12
C THR A 16 4.67 -14.91 14.16
N SER A 17 4.95 -15.49 13.00
CA SER A 17 5.57 -16.82 12.87
C SER A 17 6.32 -16.94 11.54
N ASP A 18 7.41 -17.69 11.54
CA ASP A 18 8.23 -18.06 10.38
C ASP A 18 7.81 -19.39 9.73
N VAL A 19 6.64 -19.93 10.06
CA VAL A 19 6.18 -21.25 9.58
C VAL A 19 5.97 -21.32 8.06
N ASP A 20 5.70 -20.18 7.42
CA ASP A 20 5.49 -20.11 5.97
C ASP A 20 6.79 -19.77 5.25
N GLU A 21 7.29 -20.69 4.42
CA GLU A 21 8.56 -20.52 3.69
C GLU A 21 8.59 -19.27 2.80
N ARG A 22 7.42 -18.80 2.33
CA ARG A 22 7.31 -17.57 1.51
C ARG A 22 7.68 -16.31 2.29
N ASP A 23 7.44 -16.35 3.60
CA ASP A 23 7.69 -15.26 4.54
C ASP A 23 9.01 -15.47 5.31
N ALA A 24 9.37 -16.72 5.63
CA ALA A 24 10.57 -17.08 6.38
C ALA A 24 11.86 -16.49 5.78
N ARG A 25 11.93 -16.40 4.45
CA ARG A 25 13.06 -15.80 3.72
C ARG A 25 13.29 -14.31 4.00
N PHE A 26 12.31 -13.60 4.57
CA PHE A 26 12.42 -12.20 4.96
C PHE A 26 12.72 -12.03 6.46
N CYS A 27 12.73 -13.12 7.24
CA CYS A 27 13.06 -13.07 8.66
C CYS A 27 14.56 -12.82 8.86
N THR A 28 14.91 -11.93 9.79
CA THR A 28 16.31 -11.62 10.10
C THR A 28 16.96 -12.63 11.05
N GLY A 29 16.14 -13.50 11.66
CA GLY A 29 16.55 -14.44 12.72
C GLY A 29 16.40 -13.89 14.14
N GLU A 30 16.13 -12.59 14.30
CA GLU A 30 15.91 -11.98 15.61
C GLU A 30 14.45 -12.08 16.07
N ARG A 31 14.22 -12.07 17.39
CA ARG A 31 12.88 -12.08 18.00
C ARG A 31 12.68 -10.98 19.03
N THR A 32 11.44 -10.53 19.18
CA THR A 32 11.02 -9.61 20.26
C THR A 32 10.69 -10.38 21.54
N ALA A 33 10.50 -9.66 22.66
CA ALA A 33 10.15 -10.26 23.95
C ALA A 33 8.77 -10.94 23.94
N GLU A 34 7.84 -10.42 23.13
CA GLU A 34 6.51 -10.98 22.87
C GLU A 34 6.56 -12.21 21.96
N GLY A 35 7.72 -12.50 21.36
CA GLY A 35 7.95 -13.65 20.49
C GLY A 35 7.74 -13.38 19.01
N PHE A 36 7.55 -12.14 18.57
CA PHE A 36 7.48 -11.82 17.14
C PHE A 36 8.85 -11.98 16.47
N TYR A 37 8.85 -12.35 15.20
CA TYR A 37 10.04 -12.41 14.34
C TYR A 37 10.27 -11.03 13.74
N ARG A 38 11.51 -10.55 13.76
CA ARG A 38 11.89 -9.38 12.98
C ARG A 38 12.02 -9.77 11.51
N VAL A 39 11.48 -8.93 10.64
CA VAL A 39 11.52 -9.12 9.19
C VAL A 39 12.04 -7.87 8.50
N GLU A 40 12.69 -8.06 7.36
CA GLU A 40 13.10 -6.97 6.47
C GLU A 40 11.86 -6.39 5.76
N PRO A 41 11.48 -5.12 6.00
CA PRO A 41 10.38 -4.47 5.30
C PRO A 41 10.80 -4.05 3.87
N GLY A 42 9.82 -3.72 3.03
CA GLY A 42 10.06 -3.05 1.76
C GLY A 42 9.37 -3.70 0.56
N MET A 43 9.80 -3.35 -0.65
CA MET A 43 9.08 -3.74 -1.87
C MET A 43 9.11 -5.26 -2.13
N ALA A 44 10.18 -5.95 -1.75
CA ALA A 44 10.32 -7.40 -1.96
C ALA A 44 9.24 -8.23 -1.24
N PRO A 45 9.00 -8.08 0.08
CA PRO A 45 7.90 -8.78 0.76
C PRO A 45 6.51 -8.30 0.31
N VAL A 46 6.35 -7.04 -0.09
CA VAL A 46 5.09 -6.53 -0.65
C VAL A 46 4.73 -7.24 -1.95
N ILE A 47 5.66 -7.28 -2.92
CA ILE A 47 5.44 -7.98 -4.20
C ILE A 47 5.17 -9.46 -3.94
N ALA A 48 5.94 -10.09 -3.05
CA ALA A 48 5.74 -11.49 -2.70
C ALA A 48 4.32 -11.77 -2.18
N ARG A 49 3.83 -10.94 -1.26
CA ARG A 49 2.47 -11.04 -0.70
C ARG A 49 1.42 -10.73 -1.76
N GLY A 50 1.59 -9.67 -2.55
CA GLY A 50 0.67 -9.34 -3.64
C GLY A 50 0.51 -10.48 -4.64
N LEU A 51 1.62 -11.09 -5.08
CA LEU A 51 1.59 -12.25 -5.97
C LEU A 51 0.95 -13.49 -5.35
N ALA A 52 1.08 -13.67 -4.03
CA ALA A 52 0.44 -14.76 -3.30
C ALA A 52 -1.07 -14.52 -3.11
N TYR A 53 -1.50 -13.26 -3.00
CA TYR A 53 -2.90 -12.89 -2.80
C TYR A 53 -3.69 -12.77 -4.12
N ALA A 54 -3.02 -12.48 -5.24
CA ALA A 54 -3.66 -12.24 -6.53
C ALA A 54 -4.68 -13.31 -6.97
N PRO A 55 -4.45 -14.63 -6.78
CA PRO A 55 -5.43 -15.65 -7.17
C PRO A 55 -6.73 -15.65 -6.35
N TYR A 56 -6.78 -14.88 -5.26
CA TYR A 56 -7.85 -14.91 -4.25
C TYR A 56 -8.55 -13.55 -4.07
N ALA A 57 -8.14 -12.52 -4.80
CA ALA A 57 -8.64 -11.16 -4.64
C ALA A 57 -8.96 -10.52 -6.00
N ASP A 58 -10.04 -9.74 -6.05
CA ASP A 58 -10.41 -8.95 -7.23
C ASP A 58 -9.51 -7.72 -7.37
N LEU A 59 -9.05 -7.15 -6.25
CA LEU A 59 -8.10 -6.05 -6.21
C LEU A 59 -6.98 -6.29 -5.19
N LEU A 60 -5.78 -5.80 -5.53
CA LEU A 60 -4.65 -5.74 -4.59
C LEU A 60 -4.38 -4.30 -4.16
N TRP A 61 -4.05 -4.12 -2.89
CA TRP A 61 -3.70 -2.84 -2.29
C TRP A 61 -2.41 -2.97 -1.46
N MET A 62 -1.38 -2.22 -1.85
CA MET A 62 -0.21 -1.99 -1.00
C MET A 62 -0.42 -0.70 -0.20
N GLU A 63 -0.31 -0.76 1.12
CA GLU A 63 -0.26 0.45 1.94
C GLU A 63 1.10 1.14 1.77
N THR A 64 1.09 2.45 1.50
CA THR A 64 2.32 3.25 1.30
C THR A 64 2.54 4.28 2.40
N GLY A 65 3.81 4.64 2.64
CA GLY A 65 4.19 5.68 3.60
C GLY A 65 4.23 7.10 3.01
N THR A 66 4.36 7.21 1.69
CA THR A 66 4.45 8.46 0.93
C THR A 66 3.67 8.35 -0.39
N PRO A 67 3.25 9.48 -0.99
CA PRO A 67 2.62 9.49 -2.31
C PRO A 67 3.71 9.39 -3.40
N ASP A 68 4.18 8.17 -3.66
CA ASP A 68 5.25 7.88 -4.62
C ASP A 68 4.73 7.08 -5.83
N LEU A 69 4.88 7.66 -7.03
CA LEU A 69 4.46 7.04 -8.29
C LEU A 69 5.45 5.97 -8.78
N ASP A 70 6.72 6.04 -8.37
CA ASP A 70 7.73 5.05 -8.77
C ASP A 70 7.56 3.78 -7.95
N GLU A 71 7.26 3.88 -6.65
CA GLU A 71 6.85 2.72 -5.83
C GLU A 71 5.57 2.08 -6.36
N ALA A 72 4.57 2.90 -6.73
CA ALA A 72 3.32 2.42 -7.31
C ALA A 72 3.56 1.68 -8.65
N ARG A 73 4.41 2.25 -9.51
CA ARG A 73 4.78 1.64 -10.79
C ARG A 73 5.50 0.31 -10.58
N ALA A 74 6.48 0.25 -9.69
CA ALA A 74 7.24 -0.96 -9.41
C ALA A 74 6.35 -2.11 -8.91
N PHE A 75 5.40 -1.80 -8.02
CA PHE A 75 4.42 -2.79 -7.57
C PHE A 75 3.51 -3.24 -8.71
N ALA A 76 2.94 -2.31 -9.47
CA ALA A 76 2.02 -2.63 -10.57
C ALA A 76 2.69 -3.51 -11.64
N GLU A 77 3.88 -3.13 -12.10
CA GLU A 77 4.64 -3.88 -13.10
C GLU A 77 4.97 -5.30 -12.61
N ALA A 78 5.36 -5.46 -11.34
CA ALA A 78 5.67 -6.76 -10.77
C ALA A 78 4.44 -7.68 -10.64
N ILE A 79 3.27 -7.13 -10.30
CA ILE A 79 2.02 -7.90 -10.26
C ILE A 79 1.59 -8.26 -11.68
N HIS A 80 1.54 -7.29 -12.60
CA HIS A 80 1.06 -7.49 -13.97
C HIS A 80 1.98 -8.39 -14.80
N ALA A 81 3.26 -8.50 -14.45
CA ALA A 81 4.16 -9.48 -15.07
C ALA A 81 3.69 -10.93 -14.87
N ARG A 82 2.94 -11.23 -13.80
CA ARG A 82 2.40 -12.57 -13.52
C ARG A 82 0.88 -12.64 -13.67
N TYR A 83 0.17 -11.56 -13.37
CA TYR A 83 -1.28 -11.46 -13.43
C TYR A 83 -1.68 -10.16 -14.15
N PRO A 84 -1.63 -10.12 -15.50
CA PRO A 84 -1.79 -8.90 -16.29
C PRO A 84 -3.12 -8.17 -16.07
N ASP A 85 -4.18 -8.91 -15.74
CA ASP A 85 -5.54 -8.37 -15.60
C ASP A 85 -5.90 -7.98 -14.16
N THR A 86 -4.99 -8.17 -13.19
CA THR A 86 -5.26 -7.84 -11.79
C THR A 86 -5.46 -6.34 -11.61
N MET A 87 -6.62 -5.96 -11.10
CA MET A 87 -6.90 -4.58 -10.73
C MET A 87 -6.20 -4.21 -9.43
N LEU A 88 -5.75 -2.96 -9.32
CA LEU A 88 -5.07 -2.46 -8.14
C LEU A 88 -5.90 -1.37 -7.46
N ALA A 89 -5.67 -1.19 -6.17
CA ALA A 89 -6.25 -0.13 -5.36
C ALA A 89 -5.15 0.69 -4.68
N TYR A 90 -5.40 2.00 -4.51
CA TYR A 90 -4.45 2.94 -3.93
C TYR A 90 -5.15 3.88 -2.94
N ASN A 91 -4.58 4.04 -1.75
CA ASN A 91 -5.05 5.06 -0.81
C ASN A 91 -4.30 6.39 -1.04
N CYS A 92 -5.02 7.42 -1.46
CA CYS A 92 -4.49 8.78 -1.48
C CYS A 92 -4.55 9.32 -0.04
N SER A 93 -3.64 8.85 0.82
CA SER A 93 -3.76 9.07 2.26
C SER A 93 -3.71 10.57 2.64
N PRO A 94 -4.61 11.03 3.52
CA PRO A 94 -4.53 12.38 4.08
C PRO A 94 -3.47 12.50 5.18
N SER A 95 -2.86 11.41 5.63
CA SER A 95 -1.69 11.46 6.53
C SER A 95 -0.42 11.94 5.83
N PHE A 96 -0.40 11.94 4.49
CA PHE A 96 0.70 12.50 3.72
C PHE A 96 0.64 14.02 3.73
N ASN A 97 1.79 14.67 3.96
CA ASN A 97 1.92 16.09 3.65
C ASN A 97 2.20 16.26 2.15
N TRP A 98 1.12 16.28 1.34
CA TRP A 98 1.18 16.30 -0.12
C TRP A 98 2.07 17.41 -0.69
N LYS A 99 1.92 18.65 -0.19
CA LYS A 99 2.71 19.80 -0.67
C LYS A 99 4.16 19.82 -0.21
N ALA A 100 4.51 19.03 0.81
CA ALA A 100 5.90 18.84 1.20
C ALA A 100 6.60 17.78 0.32
N ALA A 101 5.83 16.80 -0.17
CA ALA A 101 6.37 15.69 -0.97
C ALA A 101 6.34 15.96 -2.48
N LEU A 102 5.36 16.71 -2.96
CA LEU A 102 5.06 16.88 -4.39
C LEU A 102 4.76 18.34 -4.72
N ASP A 103 5.08 18.75 -5.95
CA ASP A 103 4.60 20.01 -6.54
C ASP A 103 3.12 19.91 -6.97
N ASP A 104 2.49 21.07 -7.17
CA ASP A 104 1.06 21.16 -7.52
C ASP A 104 0.73 20.45 -8.84
N ASP A 105 1.67 20.43 -9.80
CA ASP A 105 1.53 19.79 -11.11
C ASP A 105 1.47 18.26 -10.99
N ARG A 106 2.33 17.69 -10.14
CA ARG A 106 2.35 16.26 -9.81
C ARG A 106 1.13 15.86 -9.00
N ILE A 107 0.71 16.67 -8.02
CA ILE A 107 -0.51 16.45 -7.24
C ILE A 107 -1.73 16.36 -8.17
N ALA A 108 -1.88 17.32 -9.09
CA ALA A 108 -3.01 17.37 -10.02
C ALA A 108 -3.09 16.16 -10.97
N LYS A 109 -1.94 15.56 -11.32
CA LYS A 109 -1.86 14.42 -12.25
C LYS A 109 -1.84 13.06 -11.55
N PHE A 110 -1.61 13.04 -10.22
CA PHE A 110 -1.30 11.83 -9.45
C PHE A 110 -2.27 10.66 -9.71
N GLN A 111 -3.58 10.90 -9.56
CA GLN A 111 -4.60 9.86 -9.75
C GLN A 111 -4.69 9.35 -11.19
N ARG A 112 -4.41 10.22 -12.17
CA ARG A 112 -4.40 9.85 -13.59
C ARG A 112 -3.22 8.94 -13.92
N GLU A 113 -2.04 9.25 -13.39
CA GLU A 113 -0.85 8.41 -13.55
C GLU A 113 -1.05 7.03 -12.88
N LEU A 114 -1.61 6.99 -11.67
CA LEU A 114 -2.02 5.73 -11.03
C LEU A 114 -3.03 4.95 -11.87
N GLY A 115 -4.02 5.64 -12.44
CA GLY A 115 -4.99 5.03 -13.35
C GLY A 115 -4.32 4.37 -14.57
N ALA A 116 -3.29 5.00 -15.15
CA ALA A 116 -2.54 4.41 -16.26
C ALA A 116 -1.79 3.12 -15.86
N MET A 117 -1.41 2.98 -14.59
CA MET A 117 -0.73 1.80 -14.03
C MET A 117 -1.69 0.67 -13.58
N GLY A 118 -3.00 0.83 -13.72
CA GLY A 118 -3.99 -0.19 -13.34
C GLY A 118 -4.58 -0.05 -11.93
N TYR A 119 -4.32 1.06 -11.23
CA TYR A 119 -5.03 1.41 -10.00
C TYR A 119 -6.46 1.90 -10.32
N ARG A 120 -7.40 0.95 -10.34
CA ARG A 120 -8.82 1.17 -10.72
C ARG A 120 -9.69 1.66 -9.58
N PHE A 121 -9.27 1.44 -8.34
CA PHE A 121 -9.96 1.95 -7.16
C PHE A 121 -9.03 2.87 -6.36
N GLN A 122 -9.36 4.16 -6.29
CA GLN A 122 -8.54 5.18 -5.63
C GLN A 122 -9.40 5.95 -4.64
N PHE A 123 -8.93 6.15 -3.41
CA PHE A 123 -9.74 6.69 -2.33
C PHE A 123 -8.92 7.46 -1.30
N ILE A 124 -9.55 8.42 -0.62
CA ILE A 124 -8.97 9.15 0.53
C ILE A 124 -9.63 8.62 1.79
N THR A 125 -8.87 7.94 2.65
CA THR A 125 -9.38 7.21 3.82
C THR A 125 -10.11 8.08 4.83
N LEU A 126 -9.57 9.28 5.13
CA LEU A 126 -10.09 10.16 6.19
C LEU A 126 -10.69 11.46 5.67
N ALA A 127 -11.12 11.52 4.40
CA ALA A 127 -11.69 12.73 3.81
C ALA A 127 -12.88 13.28 4.63
N GLY A 128 -13.79 12.40 5.07
CA GLY A 128 -14.93 12.78 5.90
C GLY A 128 -14.53 13.30 7.27
N PHE A 129 -13.52 12.70 7.91
CA PHE A 129 -13.00 13.16 9.20
C PHE A 129 -12.43 14.57 9.11
N HIS A 130 -11.57 14.84 8.11
CA HIS A 130 -10.98 16.16 7.93
C HIS A 130 -12.02 17.21 7.57
N SER A 131 -12.92 16.91 6.63
CA SER A 131 -13.98 17.83 6.21
C SER A 131 -14.88 18.22 7.38
N LEU A 132 -15.32 17.25 8.18
CA LEU A 132 -16.22 17.49 9.31
C LEU A 132 -15.55 18.29 10.43
N ASN A 133 -14.35 17.88 10.87
CA ASN A 133 -13.69 18.54 11.99
C ASN A 133 -13.21 19.95 11.62
N HIS A 134 -12.66 20.13 10.41
CA HIS A 134 -12.18 21.44 9.97
C HIS A 134 -13.33 22.45 9.86
N ALA A 135 -14.45 22.06 9.23
CA ALA A 135 -15.60 22.95 9.08
C ALA A 135 -16.22 23.34 10.42
N MET A 136 -16.31 22.40 11.37
CA MET A 136 -16.85 22.70 12.71
C MET A 136 -15.90 23.59 13.52
N PHE A 137 -14.59 23.39 13.39
CA PHE A 137 -13.60 24.24 14.05
C PHE A 137 -13.64 25.69 13.52
N ASP A 138 -13.77 25.87 12.20
CA ASP A 138 -13.82 27.21 11.57
C ASP A 138 -15.11 27.98 11.91
N LEU A 139 -16.23 27.26 12.11
CA LEU A 139 -17.52 27.86 12.48
C LEU A 139 -17.59 28.36 13.93
N ALA A 140 -16.87 27.70 14.85
CA ALA A 140 -16.99 27.91 16.30
C ALA A 140 -16.18 29.12 16.80
#